data_AF-A0A6B1FTQ3-F1
#
_entry.id   AF-A0A6B1FTQ3-F1
#
_cell.length_a   1.000
_cell.length_b   1.000
_cell.length_c   1.000
_cell.angle_alpha   90.00
_cell.angle_beta   90.00
_cell.angle_gamma   90.00
#
_symmetry.space_group_name_H-M   'P 1'
#
loop_
_entity.id
_entity.type
_entity.pdbx_description
1 polymer ?
#
loop_
_entity_poly.entity_id
_entity_poly.type
_entity_poly.pdbx_seq_one_letter_code
_entity_poly.pdbx_strand_id
1 'polypeptide(L)'
;MVIGAISWDLLLPGCVSLKDKRNVVRSLKDRMRHRFNAGVSETHMRELHARAGLTAVFVTTEGRHAESIRGRLAGFVEADGRVVVLSVRDPLA
;
A
#
# COMPACT_ATOMS: atom_id res chain seq x y z
N MET A 1 9.47 12.43 17.39
CA MET A 1 9.62 11.53 16.23
C MET A 1 8.49 10.53 16.28
N VAL A 2 7.68 10.46 15.22
CA VAL A 2 6.57 9.52 15.09
C VAL A 2 6.83 8.64 13.87
N ILE A 3 6.77 7.32 14.06
CA ILE A 3 6.79 6.34 12.98
C ILE A 3 5.34 5.93 12.74
N GLY A 4 4.88 6.08 11.50
CA GLY A 4 3.55 5.66 11.09
C GLY A 4 3.63 4.52 10.09
N ALA A 5 2.64 3.65 10.10
CA ALA A 5 2.52 2.58 9.14
C ALA A 5 1.05 2.32 8.77
N ILE A 6 0.86 1.68 7.62
CA ILE A 6 -0.44 1.25 7.14
C ILE A 6 -0.25 0.04 6.24
N SER A 7 -1.12 -0.96 6.40
CA SER A 7 -1.12 -2.17 5.57
C SER A 7 -2.47 -2.37 4.90
N TRP A 8 -2.44 -2.92 3.69
CA TRP A 8 -3.62 -3.25 2.89
C TRP A 8 -3.59 -4.70 2.44
N ASP A 9 -4.76 -5.34 2.50
CA ASP A 9 -5.04 -6.50 1.66
C ASP A 9 -5.76 -6.05 0.41
N LEU A 10 -5.22 -6.46 -0.73
CA LEU A 10 -5.71 -6.05 -2.04
C LEU A 10 -6.18 -7.26 -2.83
N LEU A 11 -7.32 -7.11 -3.49
CA LEU A 11 -7.71 -7.91 -4.66
C LEU A 11 -7.18 -7.20 -5.92
N LEU A 12 -6.67 -7.97 -6.88
CA LEU A 12 -6.20 -7.46 -8.16
C LEU A 12 -7.06 -8.08 -9.28
N PRO A 13 -8.24 -7.50 -9.58
CA PRO A 13 -9.10 -8.01 -10.64
C PRO A 13 -8.37 -8.02 -11.98
N GLY A 14 -8.46 -9.12 -12.72
CA GLY A 14 -7.85 -9.26 -14.05
C GLY A 14 -6.37 -9.65 -14.07
N CYS A 15 -5.70 -9.78 -12.93
CA CYS A 15 -4.40 -10.46 -12.89
C CYS A 15 -4.62 -11.97 -13.06
N VAL A 16 -4.07 -12.57 -14.12
CA VAL A 16 -4.17 -14.02 -14.39
C VAL A 16 -2.84 -14.75 -14.20
N SER A 17 -1.77 -14.02 -13.88
CA SER A 17 -0.45 -14.56 -13.63
C SER A 17 0.32 -13.76 -12.58
N LEU A 18 1.37 -14.36 -12.00
CA LEU A 18 2.29 -13.66 -11.10
C LEU A 18 3.02 -12.51 -11.79
N LYS A 19 3.20 -12.57 -13.12
CA LYS A 19 3.82 -11.49 -13.90
C LYS A 19 2.92 -10.27 -13.95
N ASP A 20 1.61 -10.45 -14.18
CA ASP A 20 0.64 -9.35 -14.22
C ASP A 20 0.57 -8.63 -12.88
N LYS A 21 0.46 -9.42 -11.81
CA LYS A 21 0.53 -8.92 -10.45
C LYS A 21 1.79 -8.10 -10.21
N ARG A 22 2.97 -8.63 -10.55
CA ARG A 22 4.23 -7.91 -10.37
C ARG A 22 4.23 -6.57 -11.10
N ASN A 23 3.62 -6.48 -12.28
CA ASN A 23 3.49 -5.21 -13.01
C ASN A 23 2.59 -4.20 -12.28
N VAL A 24 1.38 -4.62 -11.85
CA VAL A 24 0.44 -3.75 -11.12
C VAL A 24 1.02 -3.29 -9.79
N VAL A 25 1.52 -4.23 -8.98
CA VAL A 25 2.10 -3.97 -7.67
C VAL A 25 3.34 -3.08 -7.76
N ARG A 26 4.25 -3.33 -8.71
CA ARG A 26 5.41 -2.46 -8.94
C ARG A 26 4.97 -1.03 -9.27
N SER A 27 4.06 -0.90 -10.25
CA SER A 27 3.53 0.40 -10.68
C SER A 27 2.90 1.18 -9.52
N LEU A 28 2.08 0.52 -8.69
CA LEU A 28 1.47 1.15 -7.51
C LEU A 28 2.53 1.59 -6.49
N LYS A 29 3.46 0.71 -6.11
CA LYS A 29 4.54 1.03 -5.15
C LYS A 29 5.42 2.18 -5.64
N ASP A 30 5.80 2.19 -6.91
CA ASP A 30 6.70 3.21 -7.46
C ASP A 30 6.02 4.59 -7.46
N ARG A 31 4.73 4.66 -7.82
CA ARG A 31 3.99 5.92 -7.74
C ARG A 31 3.77 6.37 -6.29
N MET A 32 3.56 5.45 -5.35
CA MET A 32 3.48 5.81 -3.92
C MET A 32 4.81 6.39 -3.43
N ARG A 33 5.93 5.73 -3.71
CA ARG A 33 7.28 6.22 -3.33
C ARG A 33 7.62 7.56 -3.97
N HIS A 34 7.13 7.82 -5.18
CA HIS A 34 7.35 9.10 -5.85
C HIS A 34 6.50 10.23 -5.25
N ARG A 35 5.28 9.93 -4.81
CA ARG A 35 4.34 10.93 -4.26
C ARG A 35 4.49 11.18 -2.76
N PHE A 36 4.98 10.19 -2.02
CA PHE A 36 5.06 10.22 -0.56
C PHE A 36 6.48 9.89 -0.11
N ASN A 37 6.94 10.60 0.93
CA ASN A 37 8.16 10.23 1.65
C ASN A 37 7.88 9.00 2.56
N ALA A 38 7.66 7.85 1.94
CA ALA A 38 7.31 6.59 2.61
C ALA A 38 8.03 5.40 1.96
N GLY A 39 8.53 4.48 2.78
CA GLY A 39 8.96 3.16 2.35
C GLY A 39 7.74 2.30 2.09
N VAL A 40 7.64 1.68 0.91
CA VAL A 40 6.50 0.83 0.52
C VAL A 40 6.99 -0.53 0.08
N SER A 41 6.36 -1.62 0.52
CA SER A 41 6.70 -2.99 0.11
C SER A 41 5.48 -3.87 -0.04
N GLU A 42 5.64 -4.94 -0.81
CA GLU A 42 4.70 -6.06 -0.78
C GLU A 42 5.15 -7.02 0.31
N THR A 43 4.34 -7.17 1.35
CA THR A 43 4.72 -7.83 2.59
C THR A 43 4.17 -9.25 2.74
N HIS A 44 3.11 -9.61 2.00
CA HIS A 44 2.53 -10.95 2.04
C HIS A 44 1.67 -11.25 0.81
N MET A 45 1.16 -12.50 0.72
CA MET A 45 0.38 -13.04 -0.41
C MET A 45 1.12 -13.07 -1.76
N ARG A 46 2.46 -13.09 -1.76
CA ARG A 46 3.31 -12.98 -2.96
C ARG A 46 3.01 -14.05 -4.04
N GLU A 47 2.70 -15.27 -3.62
CA GLU A 47 2.40 -16.41 -4.50
C GLU A 47 0.96 -16.44 -5.03
N LEU A 48 0.08 -15.54 -4.57
CA LEU A 48 -1.28 -15.41 -5.08
C LEU A 48 -1.33 -14.30 -6.13
N HIS A 49 -1.64 -14.62 -7.38
CA HIS A 49 -1.65 -13.63 -8.47
C HIS A 49 -2.80 -12.63 -8.36
N ALA A 50 -3.96 -13.03 -7.82
CA ALA A 50 -5.13 -12.16 -7.66
C ALA A 50 -5.12 -11.38 -6.32
N ARG A 51 -4.08 -11.52 -5.48
CA ARG A 51 -4.03 -10.92 -4.14
C ARG A 51 -2.67 -10.27 -3.89
N ALA A 52 -2.64 -9.20 -3.11
CA ALA A 52 -1.39 -8.62 -2.62
C ALA A 52 -1.55 -8.05 -1.23
N GLY A 53 -0.55 -8.25 -0.38
CA GLY A 53 -0.40 -7.53 0.86
C GLY A 53 0.59 -6.40 0.67
N LEU A 54 0.16 -5.14 0.81
CA LEU A 54 1.05 -3.98 0.75
C LEU A 54 1.19 -3.34 2.12
N THR A 55 2.38 -2.82 2.43
CA THR A 55 2.63 -2.03 3.64
C THR A 55 3.44 -0.80 3.28
N ALA A 56 3.04 0.35 3.82
CA ALA A 56 3.80 1.58 3.78
C ALA A 56 4.20 2.01 5.20
N VAL A 57 5.43 2.53 5.35
CA VAL A 57 6.00 3.06 6.60
C VAL A 57 6.61 4.44 6.32
N PHE A 58 6.42 5.38 7.23
CA PHE A 58 6.93 6.75 7.10
C PHE A 58 7.29 7.33 8.48
N VAL A 59 8.06 8.42 8.48
CA VAL A 59 8.49 9.14 9.70
C VAL A 59 8.03 10.59 9.61
N THR A 60 7.54 11.12 10.73
CA THR A 60 7.15 12.53 10.85
C THR A 60 7.38 13.08 12.26
N THR A 61 7.10 14.37 12.46
CA THR A 61 7.36 15.10 13.71
C THR A 61 6.23 14.97 14.73
N GLU A 62 4.97 14.86 14.29
CA GLU A 62 3.79 14.84 15.17
C GLU A 62 2.69 13.88 14.70
N GLY A 63 1.83 13.45 15.65
CA GLY A 63 0.78 12.47 15.40
C GLY A 63 -0.31 12.94 14.42
N ARG A 64 -0.70 14.22 14.46
CA ARG A 64 -1.69 14.77 13.52
C ARG A 64 -1.20 14.69 12.08
N HIS A 65 0.07 15.01 11.83
CA HIS A 65 0.66 14.88 10.51
C HIS A 65 0.78 13.39 10.11
N ALA A 66 1.03 12.49 11.06
CA ALA A 66 1.06 11.06 10.78
C ALA A 66 -0.30 10.55 10.29
N GLU A 67 -1.39 10.94 10.96
CA GLU A 67 -2.75 10.58 10.56
C GLU A 67 -3.13 11.17 9.19
N SER A 68 -2.69 12.41 8.91
CA SER A 68 -2.85 13.04 7.60
C SER A 68 -2.12 12.28 6.49
N ILE A 69 -0.87 11.84 6.72
CA ILE A 69 -0.15 10.99 5.76
C ILE A 69 -0.89 9.66 5.56
N ARG A 70 -1.32 9.01 6.65
CA ARG A 70 -2.04 7.73 6.62
C ARG A 70 -3.30 7.81 5.78
N GLY A 71 -4.13 8.84 5.99
CA GLY A 71 -5.34 9.09 5.20
C GLY A 71 -5.05 9.34 3.72
N ARG A 72 -4.00 10.11 3.40
CA ARG A 72 -3.60 10.35 2.00
C ARG A 72 -3.09 9.10 1.31
N LEU A 73 -2.35 8.24 2.02
CA LEU A 73 -1.90 6.95 1.51
C LEU A 73 -3.10 6.02 1.26
N ALA A 74 -4.05 5.94 2.19
CA ALA A 74 -5.26 5.12 2.03
C ALA A 74 -6.07 5.54 0.79
N GLY A 75 -6.39 6.83 0.69
CA GLY A 75 -7.13 7.35 -0.48
C GLY A 75 -6.37 7.20 -1.79
N PHE A 76 -5.04 7.22 -1.78
CA PHE A 76 -4.23 6.97 -2.98
C PHE A 76 -4.35 5.53 -3.48
N VAL A 77 -4.34 4.55 -2.58
CA VAL A 77 -4.48 3.13 -2.94
C VAL A 77 -5.91 2.84 -3.39
N GLU A 78 -6.92 3.39 -2.70
CA GLU A 78 -8.33 3.27 -3.07
C GLU A 78 -8.62 3.82 -4.48
N ALA A 79 -7.92 4.87 -4.90
CA ALA A 79 -8.11 5.51 -6.20
C ALA A 79 -7.35 4.88 -7.37
N ASP A 80 -6.54 3.82 -7.18
CA ASP A 80 -5.71 3.24 -8.27
C ASP A 80 -6.53 2.65 -9.42
N GLY A 81 -7.73 2.13 -9.14
CA GLY A 81 -8.65 1.54 -10.12
C GLY A 81 -8.27 0.15 -10.64
N ARG A 82 -7.01 -0.32 -10.46
CA ARG A 82 -6.58 -1.68 -10.83
C ARG A 82 -6.53 -2.63 -9.62
N VAL A 83 -6.71 -2.10 -8.42
CA VAL A 83 -6.76 -2.87 -7.17
C VAL A 83 -8.04 -2.52 -6.41
N VAL A 84 -8.54 -3.46 -5.64
CA VAL A 84 -9.66 -3.27 -4.72
C VAL A 84 -9.15 -3.51 -3.30
N VAL A 85 -9.37 -2.56 -2.42
CA VAL A 85 -9.00 -2.68 -1.00
C VAL A 85 -10.01 -3.60 -0.32
N LEU A 86 -9.51 -4.68 0.29
CA LEU A 86 -10.31 -5.64 1.03
C LEU A 86 -10.29 -5.38 2.53
N SER A 87 -9.13 -4.98 3.04
CA SER A 87 -9.00 -4.53 4.42
C SER A 87 -7.81 -3.58 4.56
N VAL A 88 -7.90 -2.74 5.59
CA VAL A 88 -6.83 -1.83 6.03
C VAL A 88 -6.50 -2.16 7.47
N ARG A 89 -5.21 -2.26 7.79
CA ARG A 89 -4.72 -2.58 9.14
C ARG A 89 -3.59 -1.64 9.53
N ASP A 90 -3.48 -1.37 10.82
CA ASP A 90 -2.28 -0.78 11.40
C ASP A 90 -1.31 -1.92 11.78
N PRO A 91 -0.14 -2.05 11.13
CA PRO A 91 0.82 -3.10 11.47
C PRO A 91 1.63 -2.79 12.73
N LEU A 92 1.48 -1.61 13.35
CA LEU A 92 2.17 -1.21 14.58
C LEU A 92 1.25 -1.22 15.82
N ALA A 93 -0.03 -1.53 15.64
CA ALA A 93 -1.02 -1.66 16.71
C ALA A 93 -1.06 -3.07 17.33
#